data_AF-Q4T2D3-F1
#
_entry.id   AF-Q4T2D3-F1
#
_cell.length_a   1.000
_cell.length_b   1.000
_cell.length_c   1.000
_cell.angle_alpha   90.00
_cell.angle_beta   90.00
_cell.angle_gamma   90.00
#
_symmetry.space_group_name_H-M   'P 1'
#
loop_
_entity.id
_entity.type
_entity.pdbx_description
1 polymer ?
#
loop_
_entity_poly.entity_id
_entity_poly.type
_entity_poly.pdbx_seq_one_letter_code
_entity_poly.pdbx_strand_id
1 'polypeptide(L)'
;AILVSQSLDYETCRDYFLTVEARDGGTPPLSAITTVNVNVTDVNDNAPVFGCQLYAAVVSEGAATGSSVIQVVAEDADSKPNGAVSYSITSGNQGNQFSIDPASGIVRVNKDLDREAIPSYSLAISARDGGIPPLSSTTMVNVDISDVNDNAPVFALEDSTVVIQENKPIGTSILQFSVTDGDSSNNGPPFHFHILSGNDGKEFVLEKDGTLVANQVFRRDLAAQYVLQVQVGPRVTALTPGVQGAPKPQKPCLR
;
A
#
# COMPACT_ATOMS: atom_id res chain seq x y z
N ALA A 1 16.52 58.65 -10.20
CA ALA A 1 15.58 57.59 -9.81
C ALA A 1 16.32 56.26 -9.83
N ILE A 2 16.10 55.38 -8.86
CA ILE A 2 16.63 54.01 -8.89
C ILE A 2 15.66 53.19 -9.76
N LEU A 3 16.20 52.45 -10.72
CA LEU A 3 15.43 51.63 -11.66
C LEU A 3 15.93 50.18 -11.58
N VAL A 4 15.01 49.25 -11.79
CA VAL A 4 15.30 47.81 -11.82
C VAL A 4 15.74 47.45 -13.24
N SER A 5 16.94 46.85 -13.39
CA SER A 5 17.50 46.47 -14.69
C SER A 5 17.26 45.00 -15.05
N GLN A 6 16.98 44.15 -14.07
CA GLN A 6 16.70 42.72 -14.20
C GLN A 6 15.62 42.33 -13.20
N SER A 7 14.89 41.24 -13.46
CA SER A 7 13.90 40.72 -12.51
C SER A 7 14.52 40.47 -11.14
N LEU A 8 13.81 40.89 -10.09
CA LEU A 8 14.16 40.58 -8.71
C LEU A 8 13.49 39.26 -8.35
N ASP A 9 14.18 38.44 -7.56
CA ASP A 9 13.73 37.12 -7.14
C ASP A 9 14.07 36.94 -5.66
N TYR A 10 13.04 36.74 -4.84
CA TYR A 10 13.17 36.69 -3.38
C TYR A 10 13.95 35.44 -2.94
N GLU A 11 13.81 34.35 -3.68
CA GLU A 11 14.46 33.06 -3.47
C GLU A 11 15.96 33.17 -3.73
N THR A 12 16.36 34.03 -4.67
CA THR A 12 17.77 34.24 -5.02
C THR A 12 18.43 35.33 -4.17
N CYS A 13 17.80 36.49 -3.96
CA CYS A 13 18.39 37.60 -3.22
C CYS A 13 17.35 38.52 -2.58
N ARG A 14 17.40 38.63 -1.26
CA ARG A 14 16.38 39.34 -0.45
C ARG A 14 16.74 40.79 -0.14
N ASP A 15 18.03 41.11 -0.06
CA ASP A 15 18.50 42.41 0.41
C ASP A 15 19.58 42.97 -0.52
N TYR A 16 19.36 44.20 -0.98
CA TYR A 16 20.32 44.93 -1.81
C TYR A 16 20.78 46.19 -1.08
N PHE A 17 22.08 46.30 -0.85
CA PHE A 17 22.71 47.48 -0.26
C PHE A 17 23.37 48.32 -1.35
N LEU A 18 22.70 49.40 -1.74
CA LEU A 18 23.16 50.30 -2.79
C LEU A 18 23.87 51.51 -2.18
N THR A 19 25.08 51.83 -2.62
CA THR A 19 25.76 53.07 -2.25
C THR A 19 25.56 54.10 -3.36
N VAL A 20 25.00 55.26 -3.01
CA VAL A 20 24.66 56.34 -3.94
C VAL A 20 25.54 57.55 -3.61
N GLU A 21 26.30 58.03 -4.59
CA GLU A 21 27.08 59.27 -4.50
C GLU A 21 26.40 60.38 -5.31
N ALA A 22 26.20 61.53 -4.68
CA ALA A 22 25.87 62.77 -5.35
C ALA A 22 27.11 63.67 -5.37
N ARG A 23 27.49 64.17 -6.55
CA ARG A 23 28.67 65.03 -6.75
C ARG A 23 28.26 66.33 -7.44
N ASP A 24 28.73 67.46 -6.94
CA ASP A 24 28.51 68.76 -7.56
C ASP A 24 29.48 69.03 -8.73
N GLY A 25 29.22 70.10 -9.49
CA GLY A 25 30.06 70.54 -10.62
C GLY A 25 31.13 71.55 -10.24
N GLY A 26 31.45 71.72 -8.96
CA GLY A 26 32.41 72.70 -8.47
C GLY A 26 33.87 72.37 -8.80
N THR A 27 34.76 73.33 -8.58
CA THR A 27 36.22 73.14 -8.68
C THR A 27 36.88 73.64 -7.40
N PRO A 28 37.28 72.76 -6.46
CA PRO A 28 37.14 71.31 -6.51
C PRO A 28 35.69 70.84 -6.30
N PRO A 29 35.31 69.66 -6.83
CA PRO A 29 33.98 69.10 -6.64
C PRO A 29 33.81 68.55 -5.22
N LEU A 30 32.65 68.76 -4.63
CA LEU A 30 32.24 68.12 -3.37
C LEU A 30 31.26 66.98 -3.66
N SER A 31 31.29 65.94 -2.82
CA SER A 31 30.34 64.84 -2.90
C SER A 31 29.76 64.45 -1.55
N ALA A 32 28.57 63.85 -1.60
CA ALA A 32 27.88 63.24 -0.48
C ALA A 32 27.51 61.80 -0.86
N ILE A 33 27.74 60.88 0.06
CA ILE A 33 27.45 59.45 -0.12
C ILE A 33 26.36 59.05 0.85
N THR A 34 25.41 58.24 0.39
CA THR A 34 24.39 57.62 1.23
C THR A 34 24.19 56.15 0.82
N THR A 35 23.61 55.35 1.70
CA THR A 35 23.26 53.94 1.42
C THR A 35 21.76 53.78 1.36
N VAL A 36 21.27 53.09 0.33
CA VAL A 36 19.88 52.69 0.17
C VAL A 36 19.80 51.18 0.36
N ASN A 37 19.05 50.76 1.36
CA ASN A 37 18.72 49.34 1.56
C ASN A 37 17.38 49.04 0.85
N VAL A 38 17.39 48.09 -0.06
CA VAL A 38 16.19 47.60 -0.75
C VAL A 38 15.94 46.17 -0.30
N ASN A 39 14.83 45.98 0.42
CA ASN A 39 14.36 44.66 0.83
C ASN A 39 13.29 44.18 -0.16
N VAL A 40 13.49 42.98 -0.70
CA VAL A 40 12.54 42.29 -1.57
C VAL A 40 11.54 41.55 -0.71
N THR A 41 10.26 41.73 -0.99
CA THR A 41 9.18 40.99 -0.35
C THR A 41 8.81 39.76 -1.16
N ASP A 42 8.56 38.67 -0.47
CA ASP A 42 8.15 37.39 -1.04
C ASP A 42 6.78 37.45 -1.75
N VAL A 43 6.63 36.67 -2.83
CA VAL A 43 5.38 36.45 -3.57
C VAL A 43 5.20 34.96 -3.78
N ASN A 44 3.96 34.47 -3.85
CA ASN A 44 3.72 33.03 -4.01
C ASN A 44 3.91 32.59 -5.47
N ASP A 45 5.16 32.36 -5.88
CA ASP A 45 5.51 31.99 -7.25
C ASP A 45 6.20 30.61 -7.36
N ASN A 46 6.43 29.92 -6.24
CA ASN A 46 6.85 28.52 -6.23
C ASN A 46 5.72 27.62 -5.74
N ALA A 47 5.52 26.50 -6.43
CA ALA A 47 4.58 25.47 -5.97
C ALA A 47 5.31 24.43 -5.12
N PRO A 48 4.63 23.75 -4.17
CA PRO A 48 5.23 22.66 -3.43
C PRO A 48 5.74 21.57 -4.36
N VAL A 49 6.94 21.05 -4.13
CA VAL A 49 7.56 20.00 -4.96
C VAL A 49 7.79 18.75 -4.13
N PHE A 50 7.16 17.63 -4.52
CA PHE A 50 7.44 16.34 -3.91
C PHE A 50 8.84 15.83 -4.26
N GLY A 51 9.50 15.17 -3.29
CA GLY A 51 10.80 14.55 -3.52
C GLY A 51 10.79 13.36 -4.49
N CYS A 52 9.64 12.72 -4.70
CA CYS A 52 9.47 11.62 -5.66
C CYS A 52 8.11 11.75 -6.38
N GLN A 53 8.07 11.36 -7.67
CA GLN A 53 6.81 11.33 -8.45
C GLN A 53 5.93 10.12 -8.12
N LEU A 54 6.53 9.06 -7.58
CA LEU A 54 5.88 7.82 -7.19
C LEU A 54 6.52 7.29 -5.91
N TYR A 55 5.69 7.00 -4.92
CA TYR A 55 6.05 6.28 -3.71
C TYR A 55 5.42 4.89 -3.76
N ALA A 56 6.09 3.91 -3.15
CA ALA A 56 5.56 2.56 -3.00
C ALA A 56 5.58 2.18 -1.51
N ALA A 57 4.57 1.48 -1.03
CA ALA A 57 4.52 0.98 0.33
C ALA A 57 3.85 -0.40 0.37
N VAL A 58 4.14 -1.17 1.41
CA VAL A 58 3.45 -2.43 1.69
C VAL A 58 2.91 -2.36 3.10
N VAL A 59 1.64 -2.71 3.29
CA VAL A 59 0.97 -2.77 4.59
C VAL A 59 0.21 -4.08 4.72
N SER A 60 0.24 -4.71 5.90
CA SER A 60 -0.53 -5.92 6.15
C SER A 60 -2.02 -5.64 6.24
N GLU A 61 -2.86 -6.53 5.74
CA GLU A 61 -4.31 -6.38 5.92
C GLU A 61 -4.72 -6.46 7.40
N GLY A 62 -3.98 -7.25 8.20
CA GLY A 62 -4.12 -7.30 9.66
C GLY A 62 -3.52 -6.09 10.39
N ALA A 63 -3.11 -5.03 9.69
CA ALA A 63 -2.61 -3.81 10.33
C ALA A 63 -3.75 -3.06 11.04
N ALA A 64 -3.53 -2.73 12.31
CA ALA A 64 -4.52 -1.99 13.09
C ALA A 64 -4.78 -0.59 12.51
N THR A 65 -6.03 -0.11 12.64
CA THR A 65 -6.39 1.27 12.33
C THR A 65 -5.47 2.24 13.08
N GLY A 66 -4.97 3.26 12.38
CA GLY A 66 -3.98 4.23 12.86
C GLY A 66 -2.52 3.86 12.56
N SER A 67 -2.25 2.65 12.07
CA SER A 67 -0.89 2.24 11.68
C SER A 67 -0.33 3.14 10.57
N SER A 68 0.91 3.58 10.73
CA SER A 68 1.62 4.36 9.71
C SER A 68 2.02 3.49 8.53
N VAL A 69 1.72 3.97 7.32
CA VAL A 69 2.05 3.28 6.06
C VAL A 69 3.31 3.90 5.45
N ILE A 70 3.28 5.21 5.20
CA ILE A 70 4.40 5.96 4.59
C ILE A 70 4.25 7.45 4.91
N GLN A 71 5.35 8.20 4.81
CA GLN A 71 5.34 9.67 4.86
C GLN A 71 5.75 10.21 3.48
N VAL A 72 4.92 11.10 2.93
CA VAL A 72 5.29 11.90 1.76
C VAL A 72 5.74 13.28 2.20
N VAL A 73 6.67 13.86 1.44
CA VAL A 73 7.24 15.18 1.74
C VAL A 73 7.29 15.99 0.45
N ALA A 74 6.71 17.18 0.50
CA ALA A 74 6.87 18.23 -0.47
C ALA A 74 7.51 19.45 0.19
N GLU A 75 8.42 20.10 -0.53
CA GLU A 75 9.10 21.32 -0.10
C GLU A 75 8.64 22.48 -0.98
N ASP A 76 8.48 23.65 -0.37
CA ASP A 76 8.13 24.89 -1.07
C ASP A 76 9.25 25.91 -0.80
N ALA A 77 9.66 26.64 -1.83
CA ALA A 77 10.77 27.58 -1.74
C ALA A 77 10.36 28.90 -1.09
N ASP A 78 9.06 29.23 -1.14
CA ASP A 78 8.52 30.49 -0.66
C ASP A 78 8.57 30.57 0.87
N SER A 79 8.56 31.78 1.42
CA SER A 79 8.51 31.98 2.86
C SER A 79 7.11 31.78 3.44
N LYS A 80 6.98 31.50 4.74
CA LYS A 80 5.66 31.37 5.36
C LYS A 80 4.93 32.73 5.34
N PRO A 81 3.63 32.77 5.00
CA PRO A 81 2.71 31.64 4.85
C PRO A 81 2.66 30.99 3.46
N ASN A 82 3.26 31.60 2.44
CA ASN A 82 3.25 31.12 1.05
C ASN A 82 3.77 29.68 0.99
N GLY A 83 4.98 29.40 1.46
CA GLY A 83 5.55 28.04 1.48
C GLY A 83 5.01 27.09 2.56
N ALA A 84 3.87 27.38 3.20
CA ALA A 84 3.27 26.48 4.19
C ALA A 84 2.47 25.35 3.52
N VAL A 85 3.09 24.17 3.40
CA VAL A 85 2.49 23.01 2.71
C VAL A 85 1.45 22.29 3.57
N SER A 86 0.33 21.93 2.94
CA SER A 86 -0.72 21.06 3.46
C SER A 86 -0.99 19.88 2.54
N TYR A 87 -1.20 18.68 3.10
CA TYR A 87 -1.38 17.44 2.34
C TYR A 87 -2.83 16.94 2.34
N SER A 88 -3.26 16.34 1.23
CA SER A 88 -4.57 15.68 1.12
C SER A 88 -4.54 14.52 0.13
N ILE A 89 -5.38 13.50 0.36
CA ILE A 89 -5.62 12.43 -0.62
C ILE A 89 -6.75 12.89 -1.54
N THR A 90 -6.49 12.98 -2.84
CA THR A 90 -7.45 13.52 -3.83
C THR A 90 -8.18 12.44 -4.61
N SER A 91 -7.59 11.25 -4.75
CA SER A 91 -8.24 10.09 -5.40
C SER A 91 -7.58 8.76 -5.02
N GLY A 92 -8.18 7.64 -5.47
CA GLY A 92 -7.63 6.30 -5.28
C GLY A 92 -7.91 5.66 -3.92
N ASN A 93 -8.51 6.39 -2.99
CA ASN A 93 -8.82 5.93 -1.63
C ASN A 93 -10.20 5.26 -1.53
N GLN A 94 -10.40 4.17 -2.27
CA GLN A 94 -11.65 3.42 -2.23
C GLN A 94 -11.99 3.03 -0.79
N GLY A 95 -13.26 3.20 -0.38
CA GLY A 95 -13.71 2.89 0.98
C GLY A 95 -13.24 3.87 2.08
N ASN A 96 -12.41 4.87 1.75
CA ASN A 96 -11.69 5.71 2.72
C ASN A 96 -10.84 4.88 3.69
N GLN A 97 -10.10 3.92 3.12
CA GLN A 97 -9.27 2.97 3.87
C GLN A 97 -7.99 3.61 4.41
N PHE A 98 -7.57 4.74 3.84
CA PHE A 98 -6.42 5.52 4.28
C PHE A 98 -6.80 6.93 4.69
N SER A 99 -5.98 7.53 5.55
CA SER A 99 -6.02 8.95 5.91
C SER A 99 -4.62 9.53 5.76
N ILE A 100 -4.52 10.84 5.56
CA ILE A 100 -3.25 11.56 5.56
C ILE A 100 -3.29 12.68 6.59
N ASP A 101 -2.21 12.81 7.35
CA ASP A 101 -1.99 13.96 8.21
C ASP A 101 -1.65 15.20 7.35
N PRO A 102 -2.44 16.28 7.42
CA PRO A 102 -2.27 17.43 6.54
C PRO A 102 -1.00 18.23 6.85
N ALA A 103 -0.41 18.10 8.03
CA ALA A 103 0.80 18.83 8.41
C ALA A 103 2.07 18.00 8.18
N SER A 104 2.03 16.70 8.52
CA SER A 104 3.22 15.84 8.45
C SER A 104 3.32 15.02 7.17
N GLY A 105 2.25 14.90 6.38
CA GLY A 105 2.22 14.05 5.18
C GLY A 105 2.25 12.54 5.48
N ILE A 106 2.01 12.13 6.73
CA ILE A 106 1.99 10.71 7.11
C ILE A 106 0.65 10.10 6.70
N VAL A 107 0.71 9.09 5.83
CA VAL A 107 -0.42 8.25 5.45
C VAL A 107 -0.59 7.15 6.50
N ARG A 108 -1.82 6.96 6.98
CA ARG A 108 -2.19 5.96 7.98
C ARG A 108 -3.37 5.10 7.51
N VAL A 109 -3.43 3.88 8.01
CA VAL A 109 -4.63 3.03 7.91
C VAL A 109 -5.76 3.72 8.66
N ASN A 110 -6.91 3.90 8.01
CA ASN A 110 -8.09 4.58 8.57
C ASN A 110 -9.20 3.59 8.94
N LYS A 111 -9.21 2.41 8.32
CA LYS A 111 -10.19 1.34 8.51
C LYS A 111 -9.52 0.00 8.25
N ASP A 112 -10.18 -1.07 8.70
CA ASP A 112 -9.72 -2.43 8.49
C ASP A 112 -9.56 -2.72 6.99
N LEU A 113 -8.42 -3.33 6.67
CA LEU A 113 -8.04 -3.70 5.31
C LEU A 113 -8.40 -5.16 5.08
N ASP A 114 -8.70 -5.49 3.83
CA ASP A 114 -9.10 -6.82 3.38
C ASP A 114 -8.48 -6.97 1.97
N ARG A 115 -7.47 -7.83 1.88
CA ARG A 115 -6.70 -8.07 0.66
C ARG A 115 -7.53 -8.88 -0.34
N GLU A 116 -8.37 -9.79 0.13
CA GLU A 116 -9.30 -10.58 -0.69
C GLU A 116 -10.28 -9.66 -1.43
N ALA A 117 -10.71 -8.57 -0.79
CA ALA A 117 -11.54 -7.54 -1.41
C ALA A 117 -10.74 -6.59 -2.31
N ILE A 118 -9.66 -5.98 -1.80
CA ILE A 118 -8.86 -5.00 -2.54
C ILE A 118 -7.36 -5.20 -2.23
N PRO A 119 -6.57 -5.79 -3.15
CA PRO A 119 -5.18 -6.15 -2.88
C PRO A 119 -4.19 -4.98 -2.97
N SER A 120 -4.58 -3.86 -3.59
CA SER A 120 -3.70 -2.68 -3.71
C SER A 120 -4.49 -1.39 -3.92
N TYR A 121 -3.85 -0.27 -3.58
CA TYR A 121 -4.38 1.08 -3.75
C TYR A 121 -3.36 1.96 -4.46
N SER A 122 -3.84 2.87 -5.31
CA SER A 122 -3.01 3.89 -5.96
C SER A 122 -3.54 5.27 -5.59
N LEU A 123 -2.99 5.84 -4.51
CA LEU A 123 -3.46 7.09 -3.92
C LEU A 123 -2.83 8.28 -4.63
N ALA A 124 -3.65 9.20 -5.14
CA ALA A 124 -3.16 10.50 -5.57
C ALA A 124 -3.11 11.44 -4.36
N ILE A 125 -1.92 11.97 -4.05
CA ILE A 125 -1.73 12.89 -2.93
C ILE A 125 -1.37 14.26 -3.46
N SER A 126 -2.12 15.28 -3.03
CA SER A 126 -1.84 16.68 -3.33
C SER A 126 -1.14 17.35 -2.17
N ALA A 127 -0.08 18.10 -2.48
CA ALA A 127 0.51 19.10 -1.61
C ALA A 127 0.08 20.48 -2.10
N ARG A 128 -0.46 21.31 -1.21
CA ARG A 128 -0.97 22.65 -1.51
C ARG A 128 -0.41 23.65 -0.51
N ASP A 129 0.07 24.77 -1.04
CA ASP A 129 0.68 25.85 -0.27
C ASP A 129 -0.38 26.74 0.43
N GLY A 130 0.09 27.72 1.19
CA GLY A 130 -0.75 28.69 1.90
C GLY A 130 -0.94 30.02 1.18
N GLY A 131 -0.44 30.15 -0.05
CA GLY A 131 -0.38 31.39 -0.79
C GLY A 131 -1.70 31.81 -1.44
N ILE A 132 -1.69 33.01 -2.04
CA ILE A 132 -2.84 33.59 -2.75
C ILE A 132 -2.35 34.14 -4.11
N PRO A 133 -2.73 33.52 -5.25
CA PRO A 133 -3.47 32.27 -5.37
C PRO A 133 -2.65 31.07 -4.86
N PRO A 134 -3.32 30.02 -4.36
CA PRO A 134 -2.62 28.84 -3.86
C PRO A 134 -2.09 28.00 -5.03
N LEU A 135 -0.87 27.51 -4.91
CA LEU A 135 -0.27 26.56 -5.84
C LEU A 135 -0.23 25.17 -5.22
N SER A 136 -0.15 24.16 -6.08
CA SER A 136 -0.20 22.77 -5.66
C SER A 136 0.52 21.85 -6.63
N SER A 137 1.00 20.73 -6.11
CA SER A 137 1.48 19.61 -6.91
C SER A 137 0.79 18.31 -6.47
N THR A 138 1.00 17.24 -7.24
CA THR A 138 0.45 15.91 -6.96
C THR A 138 1.53 14.85 -7.15
N THR A 139 1.49 13.81 -6.32
CA THR A 139 2.30 12.59 -6.44
C THR A 139 1.42 11.36 -6.29
N MET A 140 1.93 10.19 -6.69
CA MET A 140 1.23 8.91 -6.52
C MET A 140 1.86 8.09 -5.40
N VAL A 141 1.03 7.39 -4.63
CA VAL A 141 1.46 6.40 -3.63
C VAL A 141 0.77 5.08 -3.92
N ASN A 142 1.55 4.09 -4.36
CA ASN A 142 1.07 2.72 -4.56
C ASN A 142 1.24 1.95 -3.24
N VAL A 143 0.15 1.44 -2.71
CA VAL A 143 0.11 0.66 -1.47
C VAL A 143 -0.32 -0.75 -1.80
N ASP A 144 0.58 -1.71 -1.65
CA ASP A 144 0.27 -3.13 -1.78
C ASP A 144 -0.17 -3.68 -0.41
N ILE A 145 -1.27 -4.43 -0.39
CA ILE A 145 -1.76 -5.07 0.82
C ILE A 145 -1.14 -6.47 0.91
N SER A 146 -0.41 -6.74 2.00
CA SER A 146 0.16 -8.07 2.22
C SER A 146 -0.78 -8.97 2.98
N ASP A 147 -0.89 -10.19 2.46
CA ASP A 147 -1.73 -11.30 2.90
C ASP A 147 -1.45 -11.76 4.34
N VAL A 148 -2.52 -12.06 5.07
CA VAL A 148 -2.57 -12.75 6.36
C VAL A 148 -3.37 -14.04 6.17
N ASN A 149 -3.00 -15.11 6.87
CA ASN A 149 -3.79 -16.34 6.82
C ASN A 149 -5.02 -16.21 7.72
N ASP A 150 -6.09 -15.64 7.19
CA ASP A 150 -7.37 -15.47 7.89
C ASP A 150 -8.57 -16.12 7.18
N ASN A 151 -8.37 -16.66 5.97
CA ASN A 151 -9.35 -17.53 5.31
C ASN A 151 -8.96 -19.01 5.49
N ALA A 152 -9.89 -19.81 6.00
CA ALA A 152 -9.70 -21.26 6.06
C ALA A 152 -10.06 -21.91 4.71
N PRO A 153 -9.37 -23.00 4.32
CA PRO A 153 -9.72 -23.72 3.11
C PRO A 153 -11.10 -24.35 3.21
N VAL A 154 -11.92 -24.20 2.16
CA VAL A 154 -13.28 -24.73 2.07
C VAL A 154 -13.44 -25.65 0.87
N PHE A 155 -14.20 -26.73 1.03
CA PHE A 155 -14.58 -27.58 -0.10
C PHE A 155 -15.58 -26.84 -1.00
N ALA A 156 -15.35 -26.86 -2.31
CA ALA A 156 -16.26 -26.22 -3.27
C ALA A 156 -17.63 -26.91 -3.38
N LEU A 157 -17.72 -28.16 -2.93
CA LEU A 157 -18.95 -28.95 -2.87
C LEU A 157 -19.16 -29.46 -1.44
N GLU A 158 -20.17 -28.92 -0.76
CA GLU A 158 -20.63 -29.44 0.52
C GLU A 158 -21.51 -30.70 0.30
N ASP A 159 -21.36 -31.71 1.16
CA ASP A 159 -22.18 -32.92 1.19
C ASP A 159 -22.38 -33.65 -0.16
N SER A 160 -21.26 -34.06 -0.76
CA SER A 160 -21.28 -34.79 -2.04
C SER A 160 -21.73 -36.24 -1.89
N THR A 161 -22.82 -36.62 -2.58
CA THR A 161 -23.19 -38.03 -2.79
C THR A 161 -22.69 -38.50 -4.15
N VAL A 162 -21.85 -39.54 -4.15
CA VAL A 162 -21.31 -40.13 -5.38
C VAL A 162 -21.75 -41.59 -5.49
N VAL A 163 -22.15 -41.99 -6.70
CA VAL A 163 -22.53 -43.38 -6.99
C VAL A 163 -21.38 -44.07 -7.70
N ILE A 164 -20.90 -45.16 -7.13
CA ILE A 164 -19.91 -46.06 -7.75
C ILE A 164 -20.56 -47.41 -8.04
N GLN A 165 -20.21 -48.02 -9.17
CA GLN A 165 -20.62 -49.39 -9.50
C GLN A 165 -19.77 -50.39 -8.72
N GLU A 166 -20.40 -51.44 -8.20
CA GLU A 166 -19.65 -52.59 -7.66
C GLU A 166 -18.80 -53.26 -8.75
N ASN A 167 -17.83 -54.09 -8.35
CA ASN A 167 -16.89 -54.78 -9.25
C ASN A 167 -15.92 -53.87 -10.04
N LYS A 168 -15.92 -52.55 -9.78
CA LYS A 168 -14.87 -51.66 -10.30
C LYS A 168 -13.51 -52.03 -9.70
N PRO A 169 -12.42 -51.94 -10.49
CA PRO A 169 -11.09 -52.31 -10.03
C PRO A 169 -10.58 -51.36 -8.94
N ILE A 170 -9.62 -51.86 -8.16
CA ILE A 170 -8.82 -51.05 -7.22
C ILE A 170 -8.15 -49.91 -8.01
N GLY A 171 -8.12 -48.71 -7.43
CA GLY A 171 -7.62 -47.49 -8.05
C GLY A 171 -8.67 -46.72 -8.86
N THR A 172 -9.92 -47.17 -8.90
CA THR A 172 -11.00 -46.41 -9.54
C THR A 172 -11.17 -45.06 -8.82
N SER A 173 -11.00 -43.96 -9.54
CA SER A 173 -11.30 -42.61 -9.06
C SER A 173 -12.80 -42.45 -8.81
N ILE A 174 -13.15 -42.02 -7.61
CA ILE A 174 -14.54 -41.88 -7.16
C ILE A 174 -14.94 -40.41 -7.23
N LEU A 175 -14.15 -39.55 -6.59
CA LEU A 175 -14.40 -38.13 -6.46
C LEU A 175 -13.07 -37.41 -6.40
N GLN A 176 -12.95 -36.25 -7.03
CA GLN A 176 -11.85 -35.33 -6.78
C GLN A 176 -12.39 -34.14 -5.99
N PHE A 177 -11.86 -33.92 -4.79
CA PHE A 177 -12.22 -32.75 -4.02
C PHE A 177 -11.62 -31.50 -4.64
N SER A 178 -12.46 -30.49 -4.86
CA SER A 178 -12.02 -29.14 -5.20
C SER A 178 -12.09 -28.29 -3.93
N VAL A 179 -11.01 -27.55 -3.64
CA VAL A 179 -10.87 -26.72 -2.44
C VAL A 179 -10.50 -25.31 -2.88
N THR A 180 -11.16 -24.34 -2.27
CA THR A 180 -10.86 -22.92 -2.44
C THR A 180 -10.40 -22.33 -1.12
N ASP A 181 -9.49 -21.38 -1.20
CA ASP A 181 -8.98 -20.60 -0.08
C ASP A 181 -8.89 -19.15 -0.57
N GLY A 182 -9.31 -18.20 0.28
CA GLY A 182 -9.34 -16.78 -0.06
C GLY A 182 -7.95 -16.19 -0.13
N ASP A 183 -7.03 -16.73 0.67
CA ASP A 183 -5.70 -16.18 0.87
C ASP A 183 -4.82 -16.32 -0.39
N SER A 184 -3.74 -15.55 -0.42
CA SER A 184 -2.72 -15.67 -1.47
C SER A 184 -2.05 -17.05 -1.48
N SER A 185 -1.39 -17.40 -2.58
CA SER A 185 -0.75 -18.71 -2.75
C SER A 185 0.35 -19.05 -1.72
N ASN A 186 0.84 -18.08 -0.95
CA ASN A 186 1.76 -18.33 0.16
C ASN A 186 1.06 -18.88 1.41
N ASN A 187 -0.23 -18.61 1.57
CA ASN A 187 -1.07 -19.07 2.68
C ASN A 187 -2.16 -20.08 2.23
N GLY A 188 -2.36 -20.25 0.92
CA GLY A 188 -3.25 -21.24 0.29
C GLY A 188 -2.57 -22.56 -0.18
N PRO A 189 -2.84 -23.06 -1.41
CA PRO A 189 -2.38 -24.38 -1.88
C PRO A 189 -0.85 -24.61 -1.78
N PRO A 190 -0.38 -25.85 -1.53
CA PRO A 190 -1.12 -27.12 -1.58
C PRO A 190 -1.83 -27.46 -0.27
N PHE A 191 -3.03 -28.03 -0.39
CA PHE A 191 -3.85 -28.48 0.73
C PHE A 191 -3.49 -29.91 1.18
N HIS A 192 -3.74 -30.20 2.45
CA HIS A 192 -3.66 -31.55 3.00
C HIS A 192 -5.04 -32.10 3.28
N PHE A 193 -5.29 -33.31 2.78
CA PHE A 193 -6.57 -33.98 2.93
C PHE A 193 -6.45 -35.19 3.86
N HIS A 194 -7.44 -35.36 4.74
CA HIS A 194 -7.50 -36.47 5.69
C HIS A 194 -8.91 -37.04 5.80
N ILE A 195 -9.03 -38.36 5.80
CA ILE A 195 -10.28 -39.04 6.15
C ILE A 195 -10.33 -39.18 7.67
N LEU A 196 -11.33 -38.56 8.30
CA LEU A 196 -11.52 -38.58 9.75
C LEU A 196 -12.29 -39.81 10.23
N SER A 197 -13.31 -40.23 9.48
CA SER A 197 -14.19 -41.34 9.86
C SER A 197 -14.85 -41.99 8.64
N GLY A 198 -15.44 -43.18 8.84
CA GLY A 198 -16.18 -43.92 7.81
C GLY A 198 -15.34 -44.81 6.91
N ASN A 199 -14.04 -44.94 7.18
CA ASN A 199 -13.07 -45.70 6.38
C ASN A 199 -12.26 -46.68 7.25
N ASP A 200 -12.91 -47.30 8.23
CA ASP A 200 -12.26 -48.17 9.22
C ASP A 200 -11.64 -49.43 8.58
N GLY A 201 -12.24 -49.95 7.50
CA GLY A 201 -11.69 -51.06 6.73
C GLY A 201 -10.71 -50.64 5.64
N LYS A 202 -10.36 -49.35 5.56
CA LYS A 202 -9.41 -48.78 4.58
C LYS A 202 -9.82 -49.06 3.14
N GLU A 203 -11.13 -49.05 2.89
CA GLU A 203 -11.74 -49.26 1.58
C GLU A 203 -11.45 -48.12 0.60
N PHE A 204 -11.08 -46.95 1.12
CA PHE A 204 -10.78 -45.74 0.38
C PHE A 204 -9.40 -45.21 0.70
N VAL A 205 -8.74 -44.63 -0.31
CA VAL A 205 -7.48 -43.87 -0.17
C VAL A 205 -7.69 -42.49 -0.75
N LEU A 206 -7.08 -41.49 -0.13
CA LEU A 206 -7.13 -40.10 -0.59
C LEU A 206 -5.75 -39.69 -1.09
N GLU A 207 -5.67 -39.35 -2.38
CA GLU A 207 -4.44 -38.92 -3.04
C GLU A 207 -4.07 -37.48 -2.68
N LYS A 208 -2.82 -37.08 -2.95
CA LYS A 208 -2.30 -35.74 -2.60
C LYS A 208 -3.00 -34.60 -3.32
N ASP A 209 -3.57 -34.89 -4.49
CA ASP A 209 -4.33 -33.93 -5.30
C ASP A 209 -5.81 -33.85 -4.90
N GLY A 210 -6.21 -34.53 -3.82
CA GLY A 210 -7.59 -34.59 -3.36
C GLY A 210 -8.45 -35.65 -4.05
N THR A 211 -7.87 -36.54 -4.87
CA THR A 211 -8.63 -37.63 -5.50
C THR A 211 -8.90 -38.77 -4.51
N LEU A 212 -10.18 -39.06 -4.23
CA LEU A 212 -10.63 -40.23 -3.50
C LEU A 212 -10.68 -41.43 -4.45
N VAL A 213 -9.91 -42.47 -4.13
CA VAL A 213 -9.80 -43.69 -4.94
C VAL A 213 -10.25 -44.92 -4.17
N ALA A 214 -10.82 -45.88 -4.89
CA ALA A 214 -11.18 -47.19 -4.35
C ALA A 214 -9.92 -47.99 -4.01
N ASN A 215 -9.79 -48.47 -2.78
CA ASN A 215 -8.70 -49.33 -2.33
C ASN A 215 -9.10 -50.83 -2.29
N GLN A 216 -10.31 -51.15 -2.72
CA GLN A 216 -10.81 -52.50 -2.86
C GLN A 216 -11.87 -52.61 -3.96
N VAL A 217 -12.24 -53.84 -4.30
CA VAL A 217 -13.38 -54.12 -5.17
C VAL A 217 -14.65 -54.16 -4.31
N PHE A 218 -15.57 -53.23 -4.54
CA PHE A 218 -16.80 -53.13 -3.78
C PHE A 218 -17.81 -54.22 -4.16
N ARG A 219 -18.60 -54.60 -3.15
CA ARG A 219 -19.65 -55.62 -3.21
C ARG A 219 -20.88 -55.10 -2.48
N ARG A 220 -21.98 -54.85 -3.21
CA ARG A 220 -23.16 -54.16 -2.67
C ARG A 220 -23.88 -54.97 -1.58
N ASP A 221 -23.79 -56.30 -1.66
CA ASP A 221 -24.34 -57.24 -0.69
C ASP A 221 -23.65 -57.18 0.68
N LEU A 222 -22.41 -56.69 0.75
CA LEU A 222 -21.68 -56.49 2.02
C LEU A 222 -21.92 -55.11 2.61
N ALA A 223 -21.87 -54.07 1.78
CA ALA A 223 -22.13 -52.69 2.19
C ALA A 223 -22.73 -51.91 1.01
N ALA A 224 -23.93 -51.36 1.21
CA ALA A 224 -24.64 -50.61 0.19
C ALA A 224 -24.35 -49.10 0.22
N GLN A 225 -23.74 -48.59 1.31
CA GLN A 225 -23.45 -47.18 1.50
C GLN A 225 -22.22 -47.01 2.39
N TYR A 226 -21.44 -45.97 2.11
CA TYR A 226 -20.37 -45.47 2.96
C TYR A 226 -20.61 -43.99 3.22
N VAL A 227 -20.31 -43.54 4.44
CA VAL A 227 -20.38 -42.13 4.84
C VAL A 227 -19.01 -41.75 5.35
N LEU A 228 -18.29 -40.95 4.57
CA LEU A 228 -16.93 -40.50 4.90
C LEU A 228 -16.98 -39.08 5.44
N GLN A 229 -16.28 -38.83 6.54
CA GLN A 229 -15.96 -37.46 6.95
C GLN A 229 -14.53 -37.15 6.49
N VAL A 230 -14.38 -36.11 5.68
CA VAL A 230 -13.10 -35.68 5.13
C VAL A 230 -12.79 -34.28 5.63
N GLN A 231 -11.56 -34.04 6.04
CA GLN A 231 -11.04 -32.75 6.44
C GLN A 231 -10.00 -32.27 5.44
N VAL A 232 -10.02 -30.97 5.17
CA VAL A 232 -8.94 -30.25 4.50
C VAL A 232 -8.29 -29.28 5.48
N GLY A 233 -6.97 -29.10 5.37
CA GLY A 233 -6.23 -28.09 6.12
C GLY A 233 -5.08 -27.48 5.32
N PRO A 234 -4.59 -26.30 5.72
CA PRO A 234 -3.43 -25.67 5.11
C PRO A 234 -2.17 -26.52 5.37
N ARG A 235 -1.11 -26.29 4.58
CA ARG A 235 0.18 -26.93 4.80
C ARG A 235 0.69 -26.55 6.20
N VAL A 236 0.89 -27.56 7.06
CA VAL A 236 1.41 -27.39 8.42
C VAL A 236 2.66 -26.49 8.37
N THR A 237 2.48 -25.22 8.71
CA THR A 237 3.56 -24.29 8.99
C THR A 237 3.42 -23.94 10.46
N ALA A 238 4.47 -24.25 11.22
CA ALA A 238 4.56 -23.90 12.62
C ALA A 238 4.19 -22.42 12.80
N LEU A 239 3.27 -22.16 13.73
CA LEU A 239 2.98 -20.83 14.25
C LEU A 239 4.32 -20.14 14.56
N THR A 240 4.78 -19.27 13.67
CA THR A 240 5.89 -18.37 13.96
C THR A 240 5.24 -17.15 14.62
N PRO A 241 5.66 -16.78 15.84
CA PRO A 241 5.11 -15.60 16.50
C PRO A 241 5.38 -14.38 15.62
N GLY A 242 4.35 -13.54 15.46
CA GLY A 242 4.38 -12.35 14.63
C GLY A 242 5.64 -11.54 14.81
N VAL A 243 6.48 -11.56 13.78
CA VAL A 243 7.48 -10.50 13.60
C VAL A 243 6.69 -9.34 13.02
N GLN A 244 6.31 -8.39 13.89
CA GLN A 244 5.99 -7.04 13.44
C GLN A 244 7.20 -6.57 12.62
N GLY A 245 7.06 -6.66 11.30
CA GLY A 245 8.04 -6.11 10.38
C GLY A 245 8.06 -4.61 10.62
N ALA A 246 9.07 -4.14 11.34
CA ALA A 246 9.41 -2.73 11.32
C ALA A 246 9.47 -2.28 9.84
N PRO A 247 8.91 -1.11 9.49
CA PRO A 247 8.94 -0.63 8.12
C PRO A 247 10.39 -0.69 7.63
N LYS A 248 10.65 -1.49 6.58
CA LYS A 248 11.97 -1.53 5.97
C LYS A 248 12.34 -0.08 5.61
N PRO A 249 13.52 0.41 6.02
CA PRO A 249 13.94 1.74 5.62
C PRO A 249 14.02 1.74 4.09
N GLN A 250 13.11 2.47 3.46
CA GLN A 250 13.24 2.74 2.04
C GLN A 250 14.42 3.67 1.83
N LYS A 251 15.22 3.33 0.82
CA LYS A 251 16.31 4.19 0.36
C LYS A 251 15.74 5.58 0.09
N PRO A 252 16.34 6.66 0.62
CA PRO A 252 15.93 8.01 0.26
C PRO A 252 16.02 8.14 -1.26
N CYS A 253 15.01 8.76 -1.87
CA CYS A 253 15.10 9.18 -3.28
C CYS A 253 16.37 10.04 -3.40
N LEU A 254 17.33 9.57 -4.18
CA LEU A 254 18.51 10.34 -4.53
C LEU A 254 18.04 11.49 -5.44
N ARG A 255 18.38 12.71 -5.05
CA ARG A 255 18.19 13.95 -5.84
C ARG A 255 18.82 13.83 -7.22
#